data_AF-A0A0N0MAB1-F1
#
_entry.id   AF-A0A0N0MAB1-F1
#
_cell.length_a   1.000
_cell.length_b   1.000
_cell.length_c   1.000
_cell.angle_alpha   90.00
_cell.angle_beta   90.00
_cell.angle_gamma   90.00
#
_symmetry.space_group_name_H-M   'P 1'
#
loop_
_entity.id
_entity.type
_entity.pdbx_description
1 polymer ?
#
loop_
_entity_poly.entity_id
_entity_poly.type
_entity_poly.pdbx_seq_one_letter_code
_entity_poly.pdbx_strand_id
1 'polypeptide(L)'
;MRIHQEVIRRAHYTLDGAYRPPSESDAAMRLAEGWAYKLIEKEGLHAIVLPEDREAMHVAGLSASTIDALGELVEWYTSPKQAAHMRFSAARALSEIGAAPTNDNIDRALSFFARAESEAAFRTKPQMEDECDFEALIERAKGHVSSIAWTQRLGETTQVPPVEQSPAYTADSQVIPKTDSLRLAPTASSCPALATAPCLTISDVGERLINDRTQDKSWDDKMVRQARMIVDLFDRFLTDERRISDLAALSLADIDAFDTFLRRMGKSYGKAPADKARSIADLRKRWAALPASTVGLEGKTRNKHFSFLTSCWLGHGKPVLLSTAI
;
A
#
# COMPACT_ATOMS: atom_id res chain seq x y z
N MET A 1 9.32 -13.46 -22.77
CA MET A 1 8.71 -12.11 -23.00
C MET A 1 7.16 -12.03 -23.09
N ARG A 2 6.46 -12.95 -23.78
CA ARG A 2 4.99 -12.85 -24.02
C ARG A 2 4.13 -13.01 -22.75
N ILE A 3 4.56 -13.86 -21.82
CA ILE A 3 3.86 -14.14 -20.54
C ILE A 3 4.00 -12.97 -19.57
N HIS A 4 5.19 -12.37 -19.46
CA HIS A 4 5.40 -11.16 -18.64
C HIS A 4 4.51 -9.99 -19.07
N GLN A 5 4.41 -9.73 -20.38
CA GLN A 5 3.50 -8.72 -20.91
C GLN A 5 2.04 -9.04 -20.61
N GLU A 6 1.66 -10.33 -20.61
CA GLU A 6 0.31 -10.77 -20.28
C GLU A 6 0.01 -10.63 -18.77
N VAL A 7 0.98 -10.88 -17.88
CA VAL A 7 0.87 -10.63 -16.43
C VAL A 7 0.67 -9.13 -16.15
N ILE A 8 1.50 -8.27 -16.75
CA ILE A 8 1.34 -6.80 -16.66
C ILE A 8 -0.03 -6.38 -17.20
N ARG A 9 -0.40 -6.89 -18.38
CA ARG A 9 -1.68 -6.60 -19.02
C ARG A 9 -2.86 -6.98 -18.10
N ARG A 10 -2.77 -8.11 -17.38
CA ARG A 10 -3.79 -8.58 -16.43
C ARG A 10 -3.87 -7.75 -15.16
N ALA A 11 -2.74 -7.34 -14.59
CA ALA A 11 -2.72 -6.39 -13.47
C ALA A 11 -3.46 -5.09 -13.83
N HIS A 12 -3.45 -4.70 -15.11
CA HIS A 12 -4.26 -3.59 -15.62
C HIS A 12 -5.74 -3.95 -15.88
N TYR A 13 -6.11 -5.20 -16.13
CA TYR A 13 -7.49 -5.64 -16.40
C TYR A 13 -8.31 -6.02 -15.16
N THR A 14 -7.69 -6.45 -14.06
CA THR A 14 -8.42 -6.70 -12.79
C THR A 14 -9.13 -5.44 -12.28
N LEU A 15 -8.69 -4.26 -12.73
CA LEU A 15 -9.33 -2.97 -12.46
C LEU A 15 -10.62 -2.71 -13.27
N ASP A 16 -10.88 -3.44 -14.37
CA ASP A 16 -11.96 -3.15 -15.33
C ASP A 16 -13.25 -4.00 -15.14
N GLY A 17 -13.27 -4.92 -14.18
CA GLY A 17 -14.50 -5.53 -13.63
C GLY A 17 -15.34 -6.43 -14.57
N ALA A 18 -14.87 -6.76 -15.78
CA ALA A 18 -15.56 -7.71 -16.65
C ALA A 18 -15.10 -9.15 -16.37
N TYR A 19 -15.98 -9.96 -15.78
CA TYR A 19 -15.71 -11.39 -15.58
C TYR A 19 -15.61 -12.11 -16.93
N ARG A 20 -14.40 -12.56 -17.28
CA ARG A 20 -14.13 -13.43 -18.43
C ARG A 20 -13.82 -14.82 -17.89
N PRO A 21 -14.45 -15.89 -18.41
CA PRO A 21 -14.04 -17.25 -18.05
C PRO A 21 -12.57 -17.45 -18.42
N PRO A 22 -11.76 -18.07 -17.55
CA PRO A 22 -10.34 -18.21 -17.77
C PRO A 22 -10.09 -18.99 -19.07
N SER A 23 -9.35 -18.40 -19.99
CA SER A 23 -8.87 -19.10 -21.19
C SER A 23 -7.87 -20.19 -20.80
N GLU A 24 -7.58 -21.13 -21.69
CA GLU A 24 -6.58 -22.17 -21.46
C GLU A 24 -5.18 -21.58 -21.17
N SER A 25 -4.87 -20.43 -21.79
CA SER A 25 -3.68 -19.63 -21.48
C SER A 25 -3.70 -19.05 -20.06
N ASP A 26 -4.89 -18.82 -19.50
CA ASP A 26 -5.08 -18.23 -18.18
C ASP A 26 -4.83 -19.27 -17.09
N ALA A 27 -5.26 -20.51 -17.32
CA ALA A 27 -5.01 -21.64 -16.43
C ALA A 27 -3.52 -22.00 -16.41
N ALA A 28 -2.88 -22.07 -17.58
CA ALA A 28 -1.44 -22.32 -17.68
C ALA A 28 -0.61 -21.24 -16.99
N MET A 29 -1.00 -19.96 -17.14
CA MET A 29 -0.34 -18.86 -16.45
C MET A 29 -0.52 -18.91 -14.93
N ARG A 30 -1.72 -19.20 -14.42
CA ARG A 30 -1.93 -19.32 -12.98
C ARG A 30 -1.13 -20.49 -12.40
N LEU A 31 -1.08 -21.62 -13.10
CA LEU A 31 -0.20 -22.71 -12.71
C LEU A 31 1.27 -22.27 -12.66
N ALA A 32 1.72 -21.49 -13.65
CA ALA A 32 3.08 -20.95 -13.66
C ALA A 32 3.34 -19.97 -12.50
N GLU A 33 2.40 -19.07 -12.19
CA GLU A 33 2.46 -18.18 -11.02
C GLU A 33 2.53 -18.98 -9.72
N GLY A 34 1.69 -20.02 -9.59
CA GLY A 34 1.68 -20.89 -8.42
C GLY A 34 3.01 -21.59 -8.19
N TRP A 35 3.62 -22.10 -9.26
CA TRP A 35 4.96 -22.69 -9.21
C TRP A 35 6.06 -21.68 -8.91
N ALA A 36 6.01 -20.47 -9.48
CA ALA A 36 6.99 -19.42 -9.19
C ALA A 36 6.99 -19.05 -7.70
N TYR A 37 5.82 -18.84 -7.11
CA TYR A 37 5.70 -18.55 -5.68
C TYR A 37 6.06 -19.74 -4.80
N LYS A 38 5.82 -20.99 -5.25
CA LYS A 38 6.28 -22.19 -4.54
C LYS A 38 7.81 -22.23 -4.43
N LEU A 39 8.52 -21.85 -5.49
CA LEU A 39 9.98 -21.78 -5.45
C LEU A 39 10.48 -20.67 -4.53
N ILE A 40 9.83 -19.50 -4.55
CA ILE A 40 10.15 -18.37 -3.67
C ILE A 40 9.87 -18.71 -2.19
N GLU A 41 8.81 -19.47 -1.92
CA GLU A 41 8.49 -19.93 -0.56
C GLU A 41 9.60 -20.82 0.02
N LYS A 42 10.14 -21.72 -0.81
CA LYS A 42 11.17 -22.69 -0.43
C LYS A 42 12.58 -22.11 -0.35
N GLU A 43 12.97 -21.33 -1.35
CA GLU A 43 14.37 -20.86 -1.54
C GLU A 43 14.54 -19.35 -1.27
N GLY A 44 13.44 -18.63 -0.98
CA GLY A 44 13.43 -17.20 -0.74
C GLY A 44 13.63 -16.36 -2.01
N LEU A 45 14.15 -15.14 -1.84
CA LEU A 45 14.41 -14.20 -2.95
C LEU A 45 15.62 -14.58 -3.82
N HIS A 46 16.24 -15.74 -3.56
CA HIS A 46 17.31 -16.32 -4.38
C HIS A 46 16.84 -17.56 -5.15
N ALA A 47 15.53 -17.77 -5.23
CA ALA A 47 14.95 -18.90 -5.94
C ALA A 47 15.45 -19.00 -7.39
N ILE A 48 15.83 -20.21 -7.76
CA ILE A 48 16.20 -20.61 -9.11
C ILE A 48 15.41 -21.86 -9.49
N VAL A 49 15.10 -22.02 -10.79
CA VAL A 49 14.40 -23.21 -11.27
C VAL A 49 15.42 -24.32 -11.48
N LEU A 50 15.44 -25.33 -10.60
CA LEU A 50 16.35 -26.47 -10.70
C LEU A 50 15.81 -27.55 -11.66
N PRO A 51 16.66 -28.47 -12.16
CA PRO A 51 16.22 -29.57 -13.02
C PRO A 51 15.11 -30.43 -12.38
N GLU A 52 15.16 -30.63 -11.07
CA GLU A 52 14.15 -31.40 -10.33
C GLU A 52 12.79 -30.68 -10.32
N ASP A 53 12.80 -29.35 -10.20
CA ASP A 53 11.59 -28.53 -10.25
C ASP A 53 10.97 -28.57 -11.66
N ARG A 54 11.80 -28.59 -12.71
CA ARG A 54 11.34 -28.71 -14.10
C ARG A 54 10.62 -30.03 -14.34
N GLU A 55 11.14 -31.13 -13.83
CA GLU A 55 10.49 -32.44 -13.92
C GLU A 55 9.16 -32.43 -13.16
N ALA A 56 9.13 -31.87 -11.94
CA ALA A 56 7.90 -31.77 -11.16
C ALA A 56 6.83 -30.92 -11.86
N MET A 57 7.22 -29.82 -12.52
CA MET A 57 6.32 -28.99 -13.32
C MET A 57 5.80 -29.73 -14.55
N HIS A 58 6.65 -30.52 -15.22
CA HIS A 58 6.26 -31.33 -16.37
C HIS A 58 5.25 -32.41 -15.97
N VAL A 59 5.48 -33.11 -14.85
CA VAL A 59 4.52 -34.08 -14.27
C VAL A 59 3.20 -33.40 -13.89
N ALA A 60 3.24 -32.14 -13.44
CA ALA A 60 2.06 -31.34 -13.15
C ALA A 60 1.34 -30.79 -14.41
N GLY A 61 1.82 -31.15 -15.61
CA GLY A 61 1.17 -30.82 -16.88
C GLY A 61 1.58 -29.48 -17.49
N LEU A 62 2.65 -28.84 -17.01
CA LEU A 62 3.18 -27.64 -17.67
C LEU A 62 3.97 -28.04 -18.93
N SER A 63 3.75 -27.30 -20.01
CA SER A 63 4.53 -27.49 -21.23
C SER A 63 5.97 -26.97 -21.05
N ALA A 64 6.93 -27.51 -21.80
CA ALA A 64 8.32 -27.06 -21.75
C ALA A 64 8.48 -25.54 -21.97
N SER A 65 7.71 -24.96 -22.89
CA SER A 65 7.75 -23.51 -23.14
C SER A 65 7.20 -22.68 -21.99
N THR A 66 6.23 -23.22 -21.23
CA THR A 66 5.73 -22.59 -19.99
C THR A 66 6.76 -22.67 -18.88
N ILE A 67 7.47 -23.80 -18.76
CA ILE A 67 8.54 -24.00 -17.76
C ILE A 67 9.71 -23.03 -18.02
N ASP A 68 10.10 -22.83 -19.27
CA ASP A 68 11.16 -21.86 -19.60
C ASP A 68 10.74 -20.42 -19.28
N ALA A 69 9.49 -20.06 -19.60
CA ALA A 69 8.94 -18.75 -19.24
C ALA A 69 8.78 -18.56 -17.72
N LEU A 70 8.62 -19.65 -16.96
CA LEU A 70 8.60 -19.61 -15.51
C LEU A 70 9.98 -19.23 -14.95
N GLY A 71 11.07 -19.65 -15.59
CA GLY A 71 12.41 -19.17 -15.27
C GLY A 71 12.52 -17.64 -15.35
N GLU A 72 12.04 -17.04 -16.45
CA GLU A 72 11.98 -15.57 -16.60
C GLU A 72 11.08 -14.92 -15.53
N LEU A 73 9.99 -15.59 -15.14
CA LEU A 73 9.05 -15.08 -14.14
C LEU A 73 9.67 -15.07 -12.74
N VAL A 74 10.33 -16.17 -12.34
CA VAL A 74 11.06 -16.27 -11.07
C VAL A 74 12.15 -15.20 -11.01
N GLU A 75 12.95 -15.05 -12.07
CA GLU A 75 13.98 -13.99 -12.17
C GLU A 75 13.39 -12.58 -12.02
N TRP A 76 12.20 -12.34 -12.59
CA TRP A 76 11.52 -11.06 -12.43
C TRP A 76 11.09 -10.79 -10.98
N TYR A 77 10.46 -11.76 -10.31
CA TYR A 77 10.04 -11.64 -8.91
C TYR A 77 11.25 -11.47 -7.97
N THR A 78 12.36 -12.15 -8.25
CA THR A 78 13.59 -12.09 -7.46
C THR A 78 14.50 -10.91 -7.86
N SER A 79 14.15 -10.16 -8.90
CA SER A 79 14.93 -8.99 -9.33
C SER A 79 15.10 -7.98 -8.18
N PRO A 80 16.24 -7.27 -8.06
CA PRO A 80 16.51 -6.38 -6.93
C PRO A 80 15.42 -5.33 -6.68
N LYS A 81 14.81 -4.83 -7.77
CA LYS A 81 13.72 -3.86 -7.70
C LYS A 81 12.45 -4.46 -7.09
N GLN A 82 12.05 -5.65 -7.53
CA GLN A 82 10.84 -6.31 -7.01
C GLN A 82 11.06 -6.86 -5.61
N ALA A 83 12.21 -7.46 -5.35
CA ALA A 83 12.65 -7.87 -4.02
C ALA A 83 12.56 -6.71 -3.01
N ALA A 84 13.11 -5.54 -3.35
CA ALA A 84 13.03 -4.36 -2.49
C ALA A 84 11.58 -3.92 -2.23
N HIS A 85 10.72 -3.95 -3.26
CA HIS A 85 9.30 -3.61 -3.14
C HIS A 85 8.54 -4.59 -2.24
N MET A 86 8.75 -5.90 -2.42
CA MET A 86 8.13 -6.94 -1.59
C MET A 86 8.60 -6.82 -0.14
N ARG A 87 9.90 -6.64 0.11
CA ARG A 87 10.45 -6.42 1.46
C ARG A 87 9.85 -5.18 2.12
N PHE A 88 9.75 -4.07 1.40
CA PHE A 88 9.14 -2.85 1.91
C PHE A 88 7.66 -3.08 2.28
N SER A 89 6.92 -3.77 1.42
CA SER A 89 5.50 -4.09 1.66
C SER A 89 5.32 -5.01 2.87
N ALA A 90 6.17 -6.03 3.03
CA ALA A 90 6.16 -6.91 4.18
C ALA A 90 6.53 -6.18 5.49
N ALA A 91 7.58 -5.34 5.47
CA ALA A 91 7.99 -4.52 6.62
C ALA A 91 6.86 -3.60 7.09
N ARG A 92 6.14 -3.01 6.12
CA ARG A 92 4.97 -2.19 6.38
C ARG A 92 3.83 -3.00 7.02
N ALA A 93 3.46 -4.14 6.44
CA ALA A 93 2.39 -4.99 6.97
C ALA A 93 2.69 -5.45 8.41
N LEU A 94 3.94 -5.83 8.69
CA LEU A 94 4.41 -6.16 10.04
C LEU A 94 4.23 -4.97 11.01
N SER A 95 4.62 -3.78 10.58
CA SER A 95 4.49 -2.57 11.40
C SER A 95 3.02 -2.22 11.70
N GLU A 96 2.12 -2.42 10.74
CA GLU A 96 0.67 -2.17 10.90
C GLU A 96 0.03 -3.09 11.95
N ILE A 97 0.51 -4.32 12.09
CA ILE A 97 0.06 -5.27 13.13
C ILE A 97 0.85 -5.16 14.45
N GLY A 98 1.76 -4.19 14.56
CA GLY A 98 2.58 -3.96 15.76
C GLY A 98 3.78 -4.91 15.91
N ALA A 99 4.12 -5.69 14.87
CA ALA A 99 5.33 -6.51 14.84
C ALA A 99 6.55 -5.71 14.37
N ALA A 100 7.71 -5.91 15.00
CA ALA A 100 8.94 -5.25 14.59
C ALA A 100 9.40 -5.75 13.20
N PRO A 101 9.67 -4.85 12.22
CA PRO A 101 10.08 -5.25 10.86
C PRO A 101 11.57 -5.59 10.79
N THR A 102 12.01 -6.58 11.55
CA THR A 102 13.37 -7.13 11.46
C THR A 102 13.54 -7.91 10.16
N ASN A 103 14.78 -8.11 9.69
CA ASN A 103 15.03 -8.91 8.48
C ASN A 103 14.42 -10.31 8.59
N ASP A 104 14.60 -10.98 9.72
CA ASP A 104 14.02 -12.31 9.98
C ASP A 104 12.48 -12.30 9.88
N ASN A 105 11.82 -11.29 10.45
CA ASN A 105 10.36 -11.19 10.39
C ASN A 105 9.88 -10.90 8.96
N ILE A 106 10.61 -10.05 8.22
CA ILE A 106 10.34 -9.76 6.81
C ILE A 106 10.47 -11.04 5.98
N ASP A 107 11.54 -11.80 6.15
CA ASP A 107 11.78 -13.03 5.38
C ASP A 107 10.70 -14.08 5.66
N ARG A 108 10.27 -14.22 6.92
CA ARG A 108 9.13 -15.07 7.29
C ARG A 108 7.82 -14.60 6.66
N ALA A 109 7.52 -13.31 6.75
CA ALA A 109 6.31 -12.74 6.14
C ALA A 109 6.28 -12.96 4.63
N LEU A 110 7.42 -12.82 3.95
CA LEU A 110 7.55 -13.10 2.52
C LEU A 110 7.35 -14.59 2.21
N SER A 111 7.89 -15.50 3.01
CA SER A 111 7.66 -16.94 2.86
C SER A 111 6.17 -17.29 3.00
N PHE A 112 5.49 -16.76 4.02
CA PHE A 112 4.04 -16.95 4.19
C PHE A 112 3.23 -16.36 3.04
N PHE A 113 3.58 -15.16 2.57
CA PHE A 113 2.94 -14.53 1.42
C PHE A 113 3.11 -15.38 0.15
N ALA A 114 4.33 -15.82 -0.15
CA ALA A 114 4.62 -16.67 -1.29
C ALA A 114 3.84 -18.00 -1.20
N ARG A 115 3.74 -18.60 -0.01
CA ARG A 115 2.91 -19.79 0.20
C ARG A 115 1.44 -19.53 -0.14
N ALA A 116 0.86 -18.46 0.41
CA ALA A 116 -0.54 -18.12 0.22
C ALA A 116 -0.87 -17.88 -1.26
N GLU A 117 -0.03 -17.12 -1.97
CA GLU A 117 -0.16 -16.89 -3.41
C GLU A 117 -0.01 -18.18 -4.22
N SER A 118 0.96 -19.03 -3.86
CA SER A 118 1.16 -20.33 -4.49
C SER A 118 -0.08 -21.21 -4.37
N GLU A 119 -0.62 -21.35 -3.16
CA GLU A 119 -1.83 -22.11 -2.88
C GLU A 119 -3.04 -21.53 -3.62
N ALA A 120 -3.24 -20.20 -3.58
CA ALA A 120 -4.33 -19.53 -4.26
C ALA A 120 -4.30 -19.76 -5.79
N ALA A 121 -3.10 -19.75 -6.38
CA ALA A 121 -2.92 -20.00 -7.80
C ALA A 121 -3.23 -21.47 -8.18
N PHE A 122 -2.85 -22.43 -7.33
CA PHE A 122 -3.19 -23.85 -7.51
C PHE A 122 -4.68 -24.16 -7.26
N ARG A 123 -5.38 -23.38 -6.42
CA ARG A 123 -6.80 -23.56 -6.03
C ARG A 123 -7.85 -23.25 -7.10
N THR A 124 -7.48 -23.14 -8.39
CA THR A 124 -8.42 -22.74 -9.46
C THR A 124 -9.41 -23.82 -9.95
N LYS A 125 -9.48 -24.98 -9.29
CA LYS A 125 -10.60 -25.92 -9.45
C LYS A 125 -11.52 -25.84 -8.23
N PRO A 126 -12.86 -25.81 -8.41
CA PRO A 126 -13.78 -25.74 -7.30
C PRO A 126 -13.77 -27.08 -6.54
N GLN A 127 -13.32 -27.07 -5.29
CA GLN A 127 -13.56 -28.17 -4.35
C GLN A 127 -14.18 -27.64 -3.07
N MET A 128 -15.00 -28.51 -2.47
CA MET A 128 -15.97 -28.24 -1.41
C MET A 128 -15.39 -28.37 0.01
N GLU A 129 -14.08 -28.47 0.19
CA GLU A 129 -13.46 -28.64 1.50
C GLU A 129 -12.26 -27.71 1.69
N ASP A 130 -12.14 -27.17 2.90
CA ASP A 130 -11.24 -26.10 3.29
C ASP A 130 -9.88 -26.69 3.71
N GLU A 131 -8.99 -26.91 2.75
CA GLU A 131 -7.63 -27.46 2.96
C GLU A 131 -6.60 -26.41 3.40
N CYS A 132 -7.04 -25.21 3.78
CA CYS A 132 -6.16 -24.24 4.41
C CYS A 132 -5.98 -24.65 5.88
N ASP A 133 -4.96 -25.47 6.17
CA ASP A 133 -4.60 -25.80 7.54
C ASP A 133 -3.92 -24.59 8.22
N PHE A 134 -4.74 -23.58 8.52
CA PHE A 134 -4.36 -22.38 9.25
C PHE A 134 -3.77 -22.74 10.61
N GLU A 135 -4.21 -23.86 11.21
CA GLU A 135 -3.68 -24.33 12.48
C GLU A 135 -2.23 -24.77 12.33
N ALA A 136 -1.89 -25.56 11.30
CA ALA A 136 -0.50 -25.92 11.01
C ALA A 136 0.39 -24.69 10.70
N LEU A 137 -0.15 -23.67 10.04
CA LEU A 137 0.56 -22.40 9.80
C LEU A 137 0.86 -21.67 11.12
N ILE A 138 -0.15 -21.56 11.99
CA ILE A 138 -0.04 -20.95 13.30
C ILE A 138 0.95 -21.74 14.17
N GLU A 139 0.88 -23.07 14.18
CA GLU A 139 1.80 -23.93 14.95
C GLU A 139 3.25 -23.83 14.46
N ARG A 140 3.48 -23.78 13.14
CA ARG A 140 4.83 -23.54 12.59
C ARG A 140 5.39 -22.17 12.99
N ALA A 141 4.53 -21.14 13.00
CA ALA A 141 4.90 -19.81 13.46
C ALA A 141 5.24 -19.80 14.96
N LYS A 142 4.46 -20.52 15.78
CA LYS A 142 4.70 -20.72 17.22
C LYS A 142 5.98 -21.52 17.52
N GLY A 143 6.34 -22.48 16.67
CA GLY A 143 7.57 -23.28 16.84
C GLY A 143 8.88 -22.50 16.73
N HIS A 144 8.86 -21.28 16.18
CA HIS A 144 10.04 -20.42 15.93
C HIS A 144 10.07 -19.15 16.81
N VAL A 145 9.36 -19.18 17.95
CA VAL A 145 9.06 -18.02 18.82
C VAL A 145 10.28 -17.42 19.52
N SER A 146 11.43 -18.11 19.57
CA SER A 146 12.64 -17.57 20.23
C SER A 146 13.20 -16.27 19.61
N SER A 147 12.74 -15.86 18.42
CA SER A 147 13.22 -14.65 17.71
C SER A 147 12.14 -13.58 17.46
N ILE A 148 10.85 -13.89 17.72
CA ILE A 148 9.82 -12.85 17.62
C ILE A 148 9.84 -12.07 18.93
N ALA A 149 10.72 -11.06 18.98
CA ALA A 149 10.61 -9.99 19.96
C ALA A 149 9.29 -9.26 19.69
N TRP A 150 8.19 -9.82 20.21
CA TRP A 150 7.02 -9.05 20.55
C TRP A 150 7.53 -8.02 21.56
N THR A 151 7.93 -6.85 21.08
CA THR A 151 8.21 -5.72 21.96
C THR A 151 6.88 -5.32 22.56
N GLN A 152 6.59 -5.98 23.67
CA GLN A 152 5.49 -5.70 24.55
C GLN A 152 5.65 -4.23 24.96
N ARG A 153 4.95 -3.31 24.27
CA ARG A 153 4.65 -1.98 24.81
C ARG A 153 3.63 -2.15 25.93
N LEU A 154 4.01 -2.83 27.00
CA LEU A 154 3.38 -2.66 28.30
C LEU A 154 4.31 -1.74 29.09
N GLY A 155 3.76 -0.61 29.52
CA GLY A 155 4.50 0.53 30.02
C GLY A 155 5.50 0.15 31.11
N GLU A 156 6.78 0.39 30.84
CA GLU A 156 7.82 0.37 31.85
C GLU A 156 8.32 1.80 32.04
N THR A 157 7.92 2.36 33.17
CA THR A 157 8.46 3.59 33.73
C THR A 157 9.96 3.39 33.92
N THR A 158 10.77 4.18 33.24
CA THR A 158 12.23 4.17 33.38
C THR A 158 12.60 4.56 34.82
N GLN A 159 12.82 3.57 35.69
CA GLN A 159 13.64 3.74 36.87
C GLN A 159 15.11 3.61 36.47
N VAL A 160 15.85 4.67 36.71
CA VAL A 160 17.30 4.73 36.59
C VAL A 160 17.93 3.87 37.70
N PRO A 161 18.80 2.89 37.40
CA PRO A 161 19.51 2.15 38.44
C PRO A 161 20.62 3.02 39.07
N PRO A 162 20.93 2.83 40.37
CA PRO A 162 21.97 3.59 41.06
C PRO A 162 23.37 3.12 40.66
N VAL A 163 24.27 4.08 40.47
CA VAL A 163 25.69 3.89 40.18
C VAL A 163 26.37 3.22 41.39
N GLU A 164 26.82 1.98 41.19
CA GLU A 164 27.63 1.24 42.17
C GLU A 164 29.12 1.52 41.89
N GLN A 165 29.78 2.08 42.90
CA GLN A 165 31.20 2.46 42.88
C GLN A 165 32.09 1.23 43.15
N SER A 166 33.21 1.12 42.43
CA SER A 166 34.37 0.32 42.85
C SER A 166 35.66 0.79 42.18
N PRO A 167 36.85 0.48 42.76
CA PRO A 167 37.78 1.53 43.15
C PRO A 167 39.14 1.53 42.45
N ALA A 168 39.85 2.63 42.69
CA ALA A 168 41.31 2.80 42.82
C ALA A 168 42.22 2.31 41.68
N TYR A 169 42.78 3.28 40.95
CA TYR A 169 44.16 3.20 40.47
C TYR A 169 44.88 4.53 40.71
N THR A 170 46.03 4.43 41.38
CA THR A 170 46.93 5.52 41.78
C THR A 170 48.00 5.83 40.72
N ALA A 171 48.53 7.06 40.84
CA ALA A 171 49.75 7.64 40.23
C ALA A 171 49.55 8.24 38.83
N ASP A 172 50.03 9.43 38.47
CA ASP A 172 50.98 10.33 39.13
C ASP A 172 50.82 11.77 38.57
N SER A 173 51.14 12.75 39.43
CA SER A 173 51.59 14.15 39.20
C SER A 173 51.30 14.89 37.88
N GLN A 174 50.65 16.06 37.98
CA GLN A 174 51.27 17.37 37.69
C GLN A 174 50.39 18.57 38.07
N VAL A 175 51.02 19.74 38.17
CA VAL A 175 50.78 20.84 39.11
C VAL A 175 50.42 22.13 38.34
N ILE A 176 49.26 22.74 38.69
CA ILE A 176 48.91 24.21 38.66
C ILE A 176 48.78 24.88 37.25
N PRO A 177 48.01 25.97 37.01
CA PRO A 177 47.30 26.89 37.92
C PRO A 177 45.80 27.18 37.66
N LYS A 178 45.22 27.79 38.68
CA LYS A 178 43.97 28.57 38.70
C LYS A 178 43.96 29.66 37.61
N THR A 179 42.86 29.73 36.86
CA THR A 179 42.50 30.90 36.07
C THR A 179 41.05 31.26 36.37
N ASP A 180 40.84 32.53 36.73
CA ASP A 180 39.56 33.18 37.00
C ASP A 180 38.51 32.87 35.93
N SER A 181 37.36 32.35 36.36
CA SER A 181 36.18 32.29 35.50
C SER A 181 35.39 33.58 35.65
N LEU A 182 35.57 34.43 34.64
CA LEU A 182 34.77 35.61 34.37
C LEU A 182 33.28 35.25 34.27
N ARG A 183 32.50 36.01 35.04
CA ARG A 183 31.04 36.08 35.05
C ARG A 183 30.56 36.54 33.67
N LEU A 184 29.84 35.68 32.94
CA LEU A 184 29.09 36.05 31.72
C LEU A 184 27.59 35.97 31.99
N ALA A 185 26.93 37.06 31.64
CA ALA A 185 25.48 37.28 31.73
C ALA A 185 24.69 36.32 30.81
N PRO A 186 23.40 36.06 31.11
CA PRO A 186 22.58 35.16 30.31
C PRO A 186 22.21 35.84 28.97
N THR A 187 22.79 35.35 27.88
CA THR A 187 22.28 35.63 26.54
C THR A 187 21.00 34.83 26.33
N ALA A 188 19.89 35.54 26.17
CA ALA A 188 18.62 34.98 25.74
C ALA A 188 18.79 34.28 24.39
N SER A 189 18.83 32.95 24.42
CA SER A 189 18.84 32.11 23.23
C SER A 189 17.42 32.08 22.68
N SER A 190 17.17 32.92 21.67
CA SER A 190 15.93 32.91 20.91
C SER A 190 15.82 31.59 20.16
N CYS A 191 14.88 30.76 20.62
CA CYS A 191 14.45 29.53 19.95
C CYS A 191 14.05 29.85 18.49
N PRO A 192 14.61 29.19 17.47
CA PRO A 192 14.09 29.32 16.12
C PRO A 192 12.70 28.68 16.06
N ALA A 193 11.70 29.48 15.66
CA ALA A 193 10.35 29.02 15.42
C ALA A 193 10.37 27.86 14.41
N LEU A 194 9.77 26.74 14.79
CA LEU A 194 9.47 25.63 13.89
C LEU A 194 8.71 26.19 12.68
N ALA A 195 9.33 26.14 11.51
CA ALA A 195 8.66 26.45 10.25
C ALA A 195 7.51 25.45 10.09
N THR A 196 6.28 25.94 10.22
CA THR A 196 5.06 25.18 9.94
C THR A 196 5.16 24.69 8.51
N ALA A 197 5.24 23.37 8.31
CA ALA A 197 5.21 22.79 6.98
C ALA A 197 3.94 23.28 6.26
N PRO A 198 4.01 23.60 4.96
CA PRO A 198 2.85 24.07 4.23
C PRO A 198 1.73 23.02 4.31
N CYS A 199 0.59 23.42 4.86
CA CYS A 199 -0.62 22.61 4.90
C CYS A 199 -1.12 22.46 3.46
N LEU A 200 -0.74 21.37 2.79
CA LEU A 200 -1.19 21.07 1.44
C LEU A 200 -2.66 20.67 1.48
N THR A 201 -3.49 21.36 0.71
CA THR A 201 -4.90 20.99 0.56
C THR A 201 -5.03 19.74 -0.32
N ILE A 202 -6.21 19.12 -0.29
CA ILE A 202 -6.52 17.96 -1.14
C ILE A 202 -6.41 18.32 -2.62
N SER A 203 -6.86 19.53 -2.97
CA SER A 203 -6.72 20.10 -4.31
C SER A 203 -5.27 20.29 -4.73
N ASP A 204 -4.39 20.76 -3.83
CA ASP A 204 -2.96 20.92 -4.12
C ASP A 204 -2.28 19.57 -4.43
N VAL A 205 -2.62 18.53 -3.66
CA VAL A 205 -2.11 17.18 -3.89
C VAL A 205 -2.61 16.62 -5.22
N GLY A 206 -3.88 16.82 -5.55
CA GLY A 206 -4.44 16.41 -6.83
C GLY A 206 -3.78 17.11 -8.02
N GLU A 207 -3.58 18.43 -7.96
CA GLU A 207 -2.90 19.17 -9.04
C GLU A 207 -1.44 18.75 -9.22
N ARG A 208 -0.71 18.48 -8.13
CA ARG A 208 0.66 17.94 -8.23
C ARG A 208 0.70 16.63 -9.01
N LEU A 209 -0.14 15.66 -8.66
CA LEU A 209 -0.19 14.39 -9.37
C LEU A 209 -0.60 14.57 -10.84
N ILE A 210 -1.59 15.43 -11.11
CA ILE A 210 -2.02 15.72 -12.47
C ILE A 210 -0.85 16.26 -13.30
N ASN A 211 -0.04 17.16 -12.72
CA ASN A 211 1.15 17.69 -13.36
C ASN A 211 2.20 16.61 -13.60
N ASP A 212 2.49 15.76 -12.59
CA ASP A 212 3.44 14.65 -12.71
C ASP A 212 3.02 13.68 -13.83
N ARG A 213 1.75 13.27 -13.85
CA ARG A 213 1.22 12.34 -14.86
C ARG A 213 1.19 12.92 -16.27
N THR A 214 0.96 14.23 -16.38
CA THR A 214 1.02 14.97 -17.64
C THR A 214 2.47 15.06 -18.14
N GLN A 215 3.41 15.34 -17.23
CA GLN A 215 4.85 15.39 -17.54
C GLN A 215 5.36 14.02 -18.02
N ASP A 216 4.90 12.95 -17.39
CA ASP A 216 5.21 11.56 -17.78
C ASP A 216 4.53 11.12 -19.09
N LYS A 217 3.69 11.99 -19.69
CA LYS A 217 2.86 11.69 -20.88
C LYS A 217 1.99 10.45 -20.70
N SER A 218 1.67 10.12 -19.45
CA SER A 218 0.88 8.95 -19.09
C SER A 218 -0.62 9.22 -19.20
N TRP A 219 -1.04 10.49 -19.06
CA TRP A 219 -2.43 10.94 -19.16
C TRP A 219 -2.65 11.87 -20.35
N ASP A 220 -3.78 11.71 -21.02
CA ASP A 220 -4.24 12.64 -22.06
C ASP A 220 -5.04 13.81 -21.46
N ASP A 221 -5.31 14.84 -22.29
CA ASP A 221 -6.08 16.02 -21.88
C ASP A 221 -7.48 15.70 -21.34
N LYS A 222 -8.04 14.57 -21.74
CA LYS A 222 -9.38 14.15 -21.30
C LYS A 222 -9.28 13.57 -19.89
N MET A 223 -8.30 12.72 -19.62
CA MET A 223 -8.01 12.14 -18.30
C MET A 223 -7.66 13.24 -17.31
N VAL A 224 -6.82 14.20 -17.69
CA VAL A 224 -6.49 15.38 -16.87
C VAL A 224 -7.74 16.16 -16.48
N ARG A 225 -8.62 16.47 -17.44
CA ARG A 225 -9.88 17.18 -17.17
C ARG A 225 -10.82 16.39 -16.26
N GLN A 226 -10.88 15.06 -16.42
CA GLN A 226 -11.68 14.19 -15.57
C GLN A 226 -11.13 14.13 -14.14
N ALA A 227 -9.81 13.96 -13.98
CA ALA A 227 -9.15 13.93 -12.69
C ALA A 227 -9.38 15.24 -11.92
N ARG A 228 -9.19 16.41 -12.57
CA ARG A 228 -9.46 17.73 -11.95
C ARG A 228 -10.88 17.83 -11.43
N MET A 229 -11.87 17.46 -12.24
CA MET A 229 -13.28 17.50 -11.85
C MET A 229 -13.58 16.60 -10.65
N ILE A 230 -12.97 15.41 -10.59
CA ILE A 230 -13.17 14.45 -9.51
C ILE A 230 -12.52 14.93 -8.21
N VAL A 231 -11.28 15.41 -8.29
CA VAL A 231 -10.54 15.98 -7.15
C VAL A 231 -11.30 17.18 -6.57
N ASP A 232 -11.71 18.12 -7.42
CA ASP A 232 -12.46 19.32 -7.01
C ASP A 232 -13.80 18.97 -6.34
N LEU A 233 -14.55 18.00 -6.89
CA LEU A 233 -15.79 17.53 -6.24
C LEU A 233 -15.51 16.90 -4.87
N PHE A 234 -14.45 16.10 -4.76
CA PHE A 234 -14.09 15.43 -3.52
C PHE A 234 -13.60 16.40 -2.44
N ASP A 235 -12.73 17.34 -2.80
CA ASP A 235 -12.25 18.41 -1.92
C ASP A 235 -13.40 19.28 -1.41
N ARG A 236 -14.33 19.69 -2.29
CA ARG A 236 -15.54 20.42 -1.89
C ARG A 236 -16.43 19.60 -0.97
N PHE A 237 -16.63 18.31 -1.25
CA PHE A 237 -17.39 17.42 -0.37
C PHE A 237 -16.81 17.36 1.04
N LEU A 238 -15.50 17.16 1.15
CA LEU A 238 -14.82 17.06 2.44
C LEU A 238 -14.80 18.40 3.19
N THR A 239 -14.57 19.50 2.49
CA THR A 239 -14.53 20.83 3.10
C THR A 239 -15.92 21.30 3.56
N ASP A 240 -16.95 21.11 2.73
CA ASP A 240 -18.31 21.59 3.03
C ASP A 240 -18.99 20.71 4.08
N GLU A 241 -18.91 19.38 3.95
CA GLU A 241 -19.69 18.46 4.79
C GLU A 241 -18.91 17.86 5.96
N ARG A 242 -17.64 17.55 5.75
CA ARG A 242 -16.82 16.85 6.74
C ARG A 242 -15.93 17.80 7.54
N ARG A 243 -15.78 19.05 7.08
CA ARG A 243 -14.85 20.04 7.61
C ARG A 243 -13.40 19.52 7.62
N ILE A 244 -13.07 18.69 6.63
CA ILE A 244 -11.74 18.10 6.45
C ILE A 244 -11.07 18.84 5.29
N SER A 245 -9.99 19.55 5.58
CA SER A 245 -9.12 20.19 4.59
C SER A 245 -7.78 19.48 4.43
N ASP A 246 -7.45 18.59 5.38
CA ASP A 246 -6.19 17.84 5.42
C ASP A 246 -6.44 16.36 5.15
N LEU A 247 -5.73 15.81 4.16
CA LEU A 247 -5.74 14.37 3.85
C LEU A 247 -5.29 13.51 5.04
N ALA A 248 -4.49 14.07 5.97
CA ALA A 248 -4.09 13.38 7.18
C ALA A 248 -5.30 13.03 8.07
N ALA A 249 -6.35 13.84 8.05
CA ALA A 249 -7.56 13.66 8.85
C ALA A 249 -8.63 12.77 8.19
N LEU A 250 -8.41 12.31 6.96
CA LEU A 250 -9.35 11.47 6.24
C LEU A 250 -9.48 10.07 6.88
N SER A 251 -10.71 9.61 7.09
CA SER A 251 -11.07 8.30 7.64
C SER A 251 -11.89 7.46 6.64
N LEU A 252 -12.07 6.16 6.92
CA LEU A 252 -12.90 5.29 6.08
C LEU A 252 -14.37 5.75 6.04
N ALA A 253 -14.89 6.26 7.16
CA ALA A 253 -16.27 6.77 7.24
C ALA A 253 -16.50 7.96 6.30
N ASP A 254 -15.48 8.76 6.00
CA ASP A 254 -15.56 9.86 5.05
C ASP A 254 -15.65 9.35 3.60
N ILE A 255 -14.96 8.26 3.30
CA ILE A 255 -15.01 7.58 2.00
C ILE A 255 -16.41 6.99 1.77
N ASP A 256 -16.96 6.30 2.77
CA ASP A 256 -18.31 5.73 2.69
C ASP A 256 -19.40 6.81 2.54
N ALA A 257 -19.22 7.94 3.24
CA ALA A 257 -20.10 9.10 3.09
C ALA A 257 -20.03 9.67 1.67
N PHE A 258 -18.83 9.70 1.07
CA PHE A 258 -18.65 10.14 -0.31
C PHE A 258 -19.27 9.15 -1.32
N ASP A 259 -19.12 7.83 -1.14
CA ASP A 259 -19.81 6.85 -2.01
C ASP A 259 -21.33 7.02 -1.93
N THR A 260 -21.87 7.18 -0.72
CA THR A 260 -23.29 7.45 -0.50
C THR A 260 -23.74 8.73 -1.20
N PHE A 261 -22.89 9.76 -1.20
CA PHE A 261 -23.12 11.01 -1.93
C PHE A 261 -23.14 10.79 -3.45
N LEU A 262 -22.18 10.04 -4.01
CA LEU A 262 -22.14 9.71 -5.45
C LEU A 262 -23.36 8.90 -5.91
N ARG A 263 -23.95 8.07 -5.04
CA ARG A 263 -25.20 7.33 -5.34
C ARG A 263 -26.43 8.21 -5.45
N ARG A 264 -26.38 9.45 -4.95
CA ARG A 264 -27.48 10.43 -5.04
C ARG A 264 -27.15 11.58 -5.99
N MET A 265 -26.02 11.50 -6.69
CA MET A 265 -25.54 12.52 -7.59
C MET A 265 -26.29 12.49 -8.92
N GLY A 266 -26.67 13.65 -9.44
CA GLY A 266 -27.30 13.75 -10.76
C GLY A 266 -26.34 13.35 -11.87
N LYS A 267 -26.78 12.50 -12.81
CA LYS A 267 -25.96 12.01 -13.95
C LYS A 267 -25.47 13.13 -14.88
N SER A 268 -26.07 14.32 -14.79
CA SER A 268 -25.69 15.50 -15.58
C SER A 268 -24.64 16.39 -14.92
N TYR A 269 -24.14 16.04 -13.73
CA TYR A 269 -23.15 16.87 -13.04
C TYR A 269 -21.90 17.09 -13.90
N GLY A 270 -21.40 18.33 -13.89
CA GLY A 270 -20.22 18.74 -14.64
C GLY A 270 -20.52 19.14 -16.10
N LYS A 271 -21.77 18.94 -16.57
CA LYS A 271 -22.21 19.46 -17.88
C LYS A 271 -22.53 20.95 -17.82
N ALA A 272 -23.09 21.43 -16.72
CA ALA A 272 -23.37 22.85 -16.54
C ALA A 272 -22.14 23.52 -15.88
N PRO A 273 -21.61 24.62 -16.44
CA PRO A 273 -20.48 25.35 -15.83
C PRO A 273 -20.76 25.78 -14.38
N ALA A 274 -22.02 26.11 -14.08
CA ALA A 274 -22.47 26.49 -12.74
C ALA A 274 -22.31 25.37 -11.70
N ASP A 275 -22.21 24.09 -12.09
CA ASP A 275 -22.05 22.98 -11.14
C ASP A 275 -20.72 23.05 -10.40
N LYS A 276 -19.70 23.64 -11.04
CA LYS A 276 -18.36 23.79 -10.48
C LYS A 276 -18.30 24.83 -9.35
N ALA A 277 -19.21 25.81 -9.37
CA ALA A 277 -19.23 26.89 -8.37
C ALA A 277 -20.28 26.69 -7.27
N ARG A 278 -21.14 25.67 -7.37
CA ARG A 278 -22.18 25.40 -6.38
C ARG A 278 -21.60 24.70 -5.15
N SER A 279 -22.15 25.03 -3.99
CA SER A 279 -21.92 24.30 -2.75
C SER A 279 -22.50 22.88 -2.83
N ILE A 280 -22.00 21.98 -2.01
CA ILE A 280 -22.52 20.60 -1.95
C ILE A 280 -24.00 20.57 -1.52
N ALA A 281 -24.41 21.47 -0.63
CA ALA A 281 -25.79 21.62 -0.19
C ALA A 281 -26.72 22.02 -1.36
N ASP A 282 -26.29 22.95 -2.21
CA ASP A 282 -27.07 23.38 -3.38
C ASP A 282 -27.14 22.30 -4.46
N LEU A 283 -26.06 21.52 -4.63
CA LEU A 283 -26.06 20.35 -5.50
C LEU A 283 -27.07 19.31 -5.03
N ARG A 284 -27.11 18.99 -3.73
CA ARG A 284 -28.11 18.07 -3.15
C ARG A 284 -29.55 18.54 -3.37
N LYS A 285 -29.84 19.83 -3.10
CA LYS A 285 -31.18 20.41 -3.35
C LYS A 285 -31.59 20.25 -4.82
N ARG A 286 -30.66 20.51 -5.74
CA ARG A 286 -30.92 20.35 -7.17
C ARG A 286 -31.16 18.89 -7.56
N TRP A 287 -30.34 17.97 -7.07
CA TRP A 287 -30.48 16.55 -7.41
C TRP A 287 -31.72 15.91 -6.78
N ALA A 288 -32.16 16.40 -5.61
CA ALA A 288 -33.42 15.98 -5.00
C ALA A 288 -34.65 16.35 -5.85
N ALA A 289 -34.56 17.41 -6.67
CA ALA A 289 -35.62 17.81 -7.59
C ALA A 289 -35.60 17.04 -8.92
N LEU A 290 -34.60 16.18 -9.15
CA LEU A 290 -34.48 15.40 -10.38
C LEU A 290 -35.24 14.06 -10.27
N PRO A 291 -35.80 13.54 -11.39
CA PRO A 291 -36.39 12.21 -11.42
C PRO A 291 -35.39 11.11 -11.03
N ALA A 292 -35.85 10.06 -10.35
CA ALA A 292 -35.00 8.96 -9.89
C ALA A 292 -34.17 8.29 -11.01
N SER A 293 -34.67 8.27 -12.25
CA SER A 293 -33.96 7.73 -13.42
C SER A 293 -32.69 8.53 -13.80
N THR A 294 -32.61 9.80 -13.38
CA THR A 294 -31.53 10.74 -13.68
C THR A 294 -30.58 10.98 -12.52
N VAL A 295 -30.82 10.29 -11.39
CA VAL A 295 -30.02 10.35 -10.17
C VAL A 295 -29.30 9.02 -9.97
N GLY A 296 -28.10 9.09 -9.39
CA GLY A 296 -27.24 7.96 -9.10
C GLY A 296 -26.27 7.63 -10.22
N LEU A 297 -24.98 7.72 -9.90
CA LEU A 297 -23.94 7.26 -10.79
C LEU A 297 -23.93 5.73 -10.88
N GLU A 298 -23.78 5.23 -12.11
CA GLU A 298 -23.57 3.82 -12.39
C GLU A 298 -22.28 3.32 -11.72
N GLY A 299 -22.25 2.04 -11.32
CA GLY A 299 -21.11 1.44 -10.62
C GLY A 299 -19.78 1.68 -11.34
N LYS A 300 -19.75 1.52 -12.67
CA LYS A 300 -18.56 1.78 -13.49
C LYS A 300 -18.06 3.23 -13.36
N THR A 301 -18.96 4.20 -13.30
CA THR A 301 -18.58 5.61 -13.15
C THR A 301 -18.10 5.89 -11.73
N ARG A 302 -18.73 5.33 -10.69
CA ARG A 302 -18.26 5.47 -9.31
C ARG A 302 -16.88 4.85 -9.11
N ASN A 303 -16.66 3.62 -9.60
CA ASN A 303 -15.36 2.97 -9.52
C ASN A 303 -14.28 3.81 -10.20
N LYS A 304 -14.59 4.43 -11.34
CA LYS A 304 -13.68 5.37 -12.00
C LYS A 304 -13.33 6.59 -11.13
N HIS A 305 -14.26 7.14 -10.35
CA HIS A 305 -13.93 8.18 -9.37
C HIS A 305 -12.90 7.68 -8.36
N PHE A 306 -13.14 6.51 -7.78
CA PHE A 306 -12.23 5.92 -6.79
C PHE A 306 -10.88 5.53 -7.39
N SER A 307 -10.82 5.02 -8.62
CA SER A 307 -9.54 4.73 -9.29
C SER A 307 -8.69 5.99 -9.47
N PHE A 308 -9.30 7.13 -9.82
CA PHE A 308 -8.58 8.40 -9.88
C PHE A 308 -8.12 8.86 -8.51
N LEU A 309 -8.99 8.86 -7.50
CA LEU A 309 -8.61 9.26 -6.13
C LEU A 309 -7.52 8.35 -5.56
N THR A 310 -7.60 7.04 -5.80
CA THR A 310 -6.59 6.05 -5.40
C THR A 310 -5.26 6.33 -6.09
N SER A 311 -5.30 6.60 -7.39
CA SER A 311 -4.10 6.98 -8.15
C SER A 311 -3.47 8.27 -7.61
N CYS A 312 -4.27 9.23 -7.15
CA CYS A 312 -3.79 10.44 -6.48
C CYS A 312 -3.07 10.16 -5.16
N TRP A 313 -3.51 9.16 -4.39
CA TRP A 313 -3.05 8.98 -3.00
C TRP A 313 -2.03 7.87 -2.81
N LEU A 314 -1.93 6.93 -3.76
CA LEU A 314 -0.91 5.88 -3.75
C LEU A 314 0.53 6.44 -3.80
N GLY A 315 0.73 7.62 -4.41
CA GLY A 315 2.03 8.29 -4.44
C GLY A 315 2.43 9.01 -3.13
N HIS A 316 1.48 9.23 -2.21
CA HIS A 316 1.67 10.09 -1.03
C HIS A 316 1.57 9.35 0.32
N GLY A 317 1.64 8.01 0.34
CA GLY A 317 1.80 7.24 1.58
C GLY A 317 0.52 6.89 2.33
N LYS A 318 -0.68 7.10 1.75
CA LYS A 318 -1.95 6.57 2.30
C LYS A 318 -2.73 5.65 1.32
N PRO A 319 -2.29 4.40 1.09
CA PRO A 319 -2.99 3.44 0.23
C PRO A 319 -4.25 2.79 0.82
N VAL A 320 -4.39 2.73 2.15
CA VAL A 320 -5.24 1.69 2.78
C VAL A 320 -6.74 2.01 2.72
N LEU A 321 -7.14 3.29 2.79
CA LEU A 321 -8.54 3.65 2.97
C LEU A 321 -9.41 3.57 1.71
N LEU A 322 -8.81 3.64 0.51
CA LEU A 322 -9.56 3.57 -0.74
C LEU A 322 -9.61 2.17 -1.35
N SER A 323 -8.60 1.34 -1.11
CA SER A 323 -8.52 -0.01 -1.70
C SER A 323 -9.54 -0.97 -1.09
N THR A 324 -10.09 -0.68 0.10
CA THR A 324 -11.12 -1.48 0.78
C THR A 324 -12.55 -1.05 0.43
N ALA A 325 -12.73 0.13 -0.19
CA ALA A 325 -14.04 0.69 -0.52
C ALA A 325 -14.49 0.42 -1.98
N ILE A 326 -13.59 -0.11 -2.83
CA ILE A 326 -13.87 -0.55 -4.21
C ILE A 326 -14.17 -2.05 -4.20
#